data_AF-A0A7K6MET9-F1
#
_entry.id   AF-A0A7K6MET9-F1
#
_cell.length_a   1.000
_cell.length_b   1.000
_cell.length_c   1.000
_cell.angle_alpha   90.00
_cell.angle_beta   90.00
_cell.angle_gamma   90.00
#
_symmetry.space_group_name_H-M   'P 1'
#
loop_
_entity.id
_entity.type
_entity.pdbx_description
1 polymer ?
#
loop_
_entity_poly.entity_id
_entity_poly.type
_entity_poly.pdbx_seq_one_letter_code
_entity_poly.pdbx_strand_id
1 'polypeptide(L)'
;LSFYINASCWSSVGNRQIGLQQLSIGDNCDRIGTIQHEFLHALGFWHEQSRSDRDDYVTIVWDRILSGKEHNFNKYDDKTSDFLNVPYDYNSVMHYSKTAFRNGTEPTIITNIPDFIDVIGQRMDFSEYDLQKLNRLYNCTSSLSFMDTCSFELENICGMIQSSDDNSDWQRLSQVPAGPNTDHSIMGECKDSGYFMHFDTSAGREGSTAVLESRILYPKRGFQCLQFYLYNSGNENDRLNVWVREYTSANPNGTLRFLEEIKGSPETYWQLHHISLNVTSKFRVVFQGVRGSGLSNGGLSIDDINLSETQCPHHVWHIRNFTHLLNTSPEGRDGIIYSPPFYSSKGYAFQVSLYVNGTTDNPFNLGIYLSLISGANDDHLQWPCPWQQGTMILLDQHPDIRQRMSNQRSITTDPLKLTGSSSKYTWDRPDKVGSEATFPNGTKYMRGPGVGTSAFLTHERLRSRNFIKEDGVYILLTFEDISHLLVTEPSIRPPLVTTTNVPVFCPDNPCENDGVCVMVKRTSVCRCPAGDNWWYMGEKCERKGSTRENTVIAVSSTITVFVVMLIVTITTAVCLKKKYKQGKENKEGLTLEE
;
A
#
# COMPACT_ATOMS: atom_id res chain seq x y z
N LEU A 1 -13.42 12.48 17.08
CA LEU A 1 -14.54 12.41 16.13
C LEU A 1 -15.62 11.51 16.71
N SER A 2 -16.89 11.86 16.53
CA SER A 2 -18.04 11.03 16.88
C SER A 2 -18.79 10.70 15.60
N PHE A 3 -18.88 9.41 15.27
CA PHE A 3 -19.67 8.97 14.14
C PHE A 3 -21.16 9.12 14.44
N TYR A 4 -21.89 9.59 13.45
CA TYR A 4 -23.34 9.73 13.52
C TYR A 4 -23.95 9.29 12.20
N ILE A 5 -25.05 8.53 12.23
CA ILE A 5 -25.76 8.12 11.02
C ILE A 5 -26.83 9.17 10.75
N ASN A 6 -26.69 9.91 9.65
CA ASN A 6 -27.71 10.83 9.12
C ASN A 6 -27.91 10.57 7.62
N ALA A 7 -28.77 11.34 6.94
CA ALA A 7 -29.13 11.11 5.55
C ALA A 7 -28.00 11.42 4.51
N SER A 8 -26.85 11.99 4.90
CA SER A 8 -25.77 12.35 3.97
C SER A 8 -24.37 12.08 4.54
N CYS A 9 -23.35 12.08 3.67
CA CYS A 9 -21.94 12.02 4.04
C CYS A 9 -21.39 13.44 4.20
N TRP A 10 -20.81 13.78 5.35
CA TRP A 10 -20.18 15.08 5.57
C TRP A 10 -19.27 15.07 6.80
N SER A 11 -18.34 16.03 6.83
CA SER A 11 -17.43 16.28 7.93
C SER A 11 -17.08 17.78 8.00
N SER A 12 -16.71 18.25 9.19
CA SER A 12 -16.15 19.59 9.34
C SER A 12 -14.69 19.62 8.88
N VAL A 13 -14.26 20.73 8.30
CA VAL A 13 -12.85 20.89 7.90
C VAL A 13 -11.96 21.25 9.09
N GLY A 14 -11.03 20.34 9.40
CA GLY A 14 -10.06 20.43 10.50
C GLY A 14 -10.63 20.12 11.89
N ASN A 15 -9.74 20.03 12.87
CA ASN A 15 -10.13 19.93 14.28
C ASN A 15 -10.73 21.25 14.76
N ARG A 16 -12.03 21.25 15.03
CA ARG A 16 -12.79 22.44 15.44
C ARG A 16 -12.59 22.82 16.91
N GLN A 17 -11.87 22.00 17.68
CA GLN A 17 -11.62 22.20 19.12
C GLN A 17 -12.89 22.31 19.98
N ILE A 18 -13.99 21.69 19.55
CA ILE A 18 -15.30 21.70 20.23
C ILE A 18 -15.55 20.45 21.10
N GLY A 19 -14.53 19.63 21.31
CA GLY A 19 -14.67 18.31 21.94
C GLY A 19 -15.32 17.30 20.99
N LEU A 20 -16.63 17.06 21.15
CA LEU A 20 -17.35 16.12 20.30
C LEU A 20 -17.59 16.70 18.90
N GLN A 21 -16.69 16.41 17.97
CA GLN A 21 -16.82 16.76 16.56
C GLN A 21 -17.50 15.63 15.79
N GLN A 22 -18.66 15.92 15.21
CA GLN A 22 -19.45 14.95 14.45
C GLN A 22 -18.88 14.73 13.05
N LEU A 23 -18.99 13.49 12.56
CA LEU A 23 -18.75 13.08 11.19
C LEU A 23 -19.86 12.11 10.78
N SER A 24 -20.49 12.38 9.64
CA SER A 24 -21.65 11.61 9.17
C SER A 24 -21.26 10.61 8.09
N ILE A 25 -21.55 9.33 8.33
CA ILE A 25 -21.52 8.26 7.33
C ILE A 25 -22.93 7.70 7.27
N GLY A 26 -23.72 8.23 6.34
CA GLY A 26 -25.12 7.89 6.13
C GLY A 26 -25.36 6.73 5.18
N ASP A 27 -26.62 6.59 4.77
CA ASP A 27 -27.02 5.62 3.75
C ASP A 27 -26.26 5.86 2.44
N ASN A 28 -25.69 4.80 1.86
CA ASN A 28 -24.84 4.80 0.66
C ASN A 28 -23.45 5.47 0.83
N CYS A 29 -23.07 5.87 2.05
CA CYS A 29 -21.74 6.40 2.37
C CYS A 29 -20.74 5.31 2.82
N ASP A 30 -21.18 4.05 2.89
CA ASP A 30 -20.45 2.86 3.32
C ASP A 30 -19.44 2.37 2.26
N ARG A 31 -18.69 3.30 1.67
CA ARG A 31 -17.63 3.04 0.70
C ARG A 31 -16.32 3.58 1.24
N ILE A 32 -15.24 2.81 1.10
CA ILE A 32 -13.95 3.19 1.70
C ILE A 32 -13.43 4.54 1.20
N GLY A 33 -13.52 4.82 -0.11
CA GLY A 33 -13.15 6.13 -0.69
C GLY A 33 -14.00 7.29 -0.17
N THR A 34 -15.29 7.06 0.14
CA THR A 34 -16.15 8.08 0.77
C THR A 34 -15.72 8.32 2.22
N ILE A 35 -15.46 7.27 2.98
CA ILE A 35 -15.01 7.39 4.38
C ILE A 35 -13.66 8.13 4.42
N GLN A 36 -12.71 7.76 3.56
CA GLN A 36 -11.42 8.43 3.42
C GLN A 36 -11.57 9.92 3.10
N HIS A 37 -12.47 10.27 2.18
CA HIS A 37 -12.79 11.65 1.82
C HIS A 37 -13.29 12.48 3.03
N GLU A 38 -14.26 11.96 3.79
CA GLU A 38 -14.77 12.64 4.98
C GLU A 38 -13.72 12.79 6.09
N PHE A 39 -12.80 11.83 6.18
CA PHE A 39 -11.67 11.91 7.09
C PHE A 39 -10.63 12.93 6.66
N LEU A 40 -10.36 13.10 5.35
CA LEU A 40 -9.50 14.18 4.87
C LEU A 40 -10.09 15.56 5.18
N HIS A 41 -11.41 15.73 5.07
CA HIS A 41 -12.06 16.93 5.61
C HIS A 41 -11.75 17.11 7.09
N ALA A 42 -11.98 16.10 7.93
CA ALA A 42 -11.68 16.17 9.36
C ALA A 42 -10.20 16.50 9.66
N LEU A 43 -9.29 16.05 8.80
CA LEU A 43 -7.84 16.30 8.89
C LEU A 43 -7.42 17.68 8.42
N GLY A 44 -8.31 18.46 7.78
CA GLY A 44 -8.08 19.86 7.41
C GLY A 44 -8.12 20.16 5.92
N PHE A 45 -8.54 19.22 5.07
CA PHE A 45 -8.55 19.40 3.62
C PHE A 45 -9.91 19.86 3.11
N TRP A 46 -9.91 20.86 2.24
CA TRP A 46 -11.06 21.17 1.39
C TRP A 46 -11.09 20.27 0.16
N HIS A 47 -12.12 20.42 -0.67
CA HIS A 47 -12.14 19.76 -1.97
C HIS A 47 -11.03 20.27 -2.90
N GLU A 48 -10.54 19.41 -3.80
CA GLU A 48 -9.50 19.80 -4.75
C GLU A 48 -10.00 20.88 -5.71
N GLN A 49 -11.26 20.79 -6.17
CA GLN A 49 -11.87 21.85 -7.00
C GLN A 49 -12.18 23.15 -6.25
N SER A 50 -11.87 23.25 -4.94
CA SER A 50 -11.99 24.48 -4.16
C SER A 50 -10.68 25.27 -4.04
N ARG A 51 -9.58 24.82 -4.65
CA ARG A 51 -8.32 25.56 -4.71
C ARG A 51 -8.48 26.94 -5.36
N SER A 52 -7.65 27.91 -4.97
CA SER A 52 -7.68 29.26 -5.54
C SER A 52 -7.36 29.28 -7.04
N ASP A 53 -6.50 28.37 -7.50
CA ASP A 53 -6.04 28.16 -8.88
C ASP A 53 -6.94 27.24 -9.72
N ARG A 54 -8.05 26.71 -9.17
CA ARG A 54 -8.84 25.67 -9.85
C ARG A 54 -9.39 26.06 -11.23
N ASP A 55 -9.63 27.34 -11.48
CA ASP A 55 -10.19 27.80 -12.77
C ASP A 55 -9.20 27.68 -13.94
N ASP A 56 -7.90 27.51 -13.66
CA ASP A 56 -6.88 27.21 -14.68
C ASP A 56 -6.99 25.76 -15.19
N TYR A 57 -7.60 24.88 -14.40
CA TYR A 57 -7.71 23.44 -14.65
C TYR A 57 -9.13 22.98 -15.00
N VAL A 58 -10.15 23.61 -14.40
CA VAL A 58 -11.55 23.25 -14.59
C VAL A 58 -12.44 24.48 -14.72
N THR A 59 -13.50 24.34 -15.51
CA THR A 59 -14.58 25.32 -15.62
C THR A 59 -15.80 24.84 -14.82
N ILE A 60 -16.29 25.66 -13.91
CA ILE A 60 -17.57 25.43 -13.20
C ILE A 60 -18.72 26.03 -14.00
N VAL A 61 -19.68 25.20 -14.40
CA VAL A 61 -20.87 25.62 -15.14
C VAL A 61 -22.01 25.86 -14.18
N TRP A 62 -22.07 27.06 -13.63
CA TRP A 62 -22.98 27.44 -12.52
C TRP A 62 -24.45 27.19 -12.81
N ASP A 63 -24.91 27.46 -14.04
CA ASP A 63 -26.32 27.27 -14.45
C ASP A 63 -26.80 25.81 -14.39
N ARG A 64 -25.86 24.86 -14.31
CA ARG A 64 -26.14 23.42 -14.24
C ARG A 64 -26.13 22.90 -12.80
N ILE A 65 -25.85 23.74 -11.81
CA ILE A 65 -25.84 23.33 -10.40
C ILE A 65 -27.27 23.40 -9.84
N LEU A 66 -27.65 22.39 -9.06
CA LEU A 66 -28.92 22.42 -8.32
C LEU A 66 -28.98 23.65 -7.40
N SER A 67 -30.10 24.37 -7.47
CA SER A 67 -30.29 25.58 -6.68
C SER A 67 -30.05 25.33 -5.18
N GLY A 68 -29.22 26.17 -4.56
CA GLY A 68 -28.81 26.05 -3.16
C GLY A 68 -27.59 25.16 -2.92
N LYS A 69 -27.00 24.57 -3.96
CA LYS A 69 -25.78 23.75 -3.88
C LYS A 69 -24.52 24.45 -4.40
N GLU A 70 -24.62 25.71 -4.82
CA GLU A 70 -23.54 26.51 -5.40
C GLU A 70 -22.37 26.67 -4.42
N HIS A 71 -22.65 26.78 -3.12
CA HIS A 71 -21.62 26.90 -2.07
C HIS A 71 -20.62 25.75 -2.03
N ASN A 72 -20.97 24.57 -2.56
CA ASN A 72 -20.07 23.41 -2.65
C ASN A 72 -18.95 23.59 -3.69
N PHE A 73 -19.04 24.63 -4.52
CA PHE A 73 -18.09 24.98 -5.57
C PHE A 73 -17.35 26.28 -5.26
N ASN A 74 -17.43 26.78 -4.03
CA ASN A 74 -16.67 27.95 -3.61
C ASN A 74 -15.16 27.66 -3.62
N LYS A 75 -14.38 28.66 -4.04
CA LYS A 75 -12.92 28.67 -3.91
C LYS A 75 -12.53 29.25 -2.56
N TYR A 76 -11.38 28.83 -2.04
CA TYR A 76 -10.74 29.45 -0.88
C TYR A 76 -9.46 30.16 -1.31
N ASP A 77 -9.17 31.30 -0.70
CA ASP A 77 -7.97 32.08 -1.01
C ASP A 77 -6.73 31.54 -0.29
N ASP A 78 -5.55 32.06 -0.66
CA ASP A 78 -4.26 31.61 -0.11
C ASP A 78 -4.07 31.99 1.37
N LYS A 79 -4.96 32.81 1.93
CA LYS A 79 -5.02 33.09 3.37
C LYS A 79 -5.75 31.98 4.13
N THR A 80 -6.68 31.30 3.46
CA THR A 80 -7.55 30.27 4.04
C THR A 80 -7.07 28.86 3.69
N SER A 81 -6.41 28.67 2.55
CA SER A 81 -5.94 27.38 2.06
C SER A 81 -4.49 27.43 1.60
N ASP A 82 -3.79 26.30 1.71
CA ASP A 82 -2.41 26.13 1.25
C ASP A 82 -2.33 24.86 0.39
N PHE A 83 -1.70 24.96 -0.78
CA PHE A 83 -1.49 23.85 -1.71
C PHE A 83 -0.37 22.91 -1.28
N LEU A 84 0.40 23.32 -0.27
CA LEU A 84 1.58 22.64 0.25
C LEU A 84 2.61 22.37 -0.86
N ASN A 85 2.69 23.25 -1.86
CA ASN A 85 3.52 23.12 -3.06
C ASN A 85 3.31 21.78 -3.80
N VAL A 86 2.04 21.43 -4.04
CA VAL A 86 1.62 20.25 -4.83
C VAL A 86 0.73 20.71 -5.99
N PRO A 87 0.95 20.21 -7.23
CA PRO A 87 0.13 20.54 -8.40
C PRO A 87 -1.36 20.22 -8.20
N TYR A 88 -2.21 20.76 -9.08
CA TYR A 88 -3.63 20.41 -9.14
C TYR A 88 -3.81 18.93 -9.50
N ASP A 89 -4.64 18.23 -8.75
CA ASP A 89 -4.80 16.78 -8.88
C ASP A 89 -6.18 16.35 -9.39
N TYR A 90 -6.29 16.02 -10.68
CA TYR A 90 -7.52 15.46 -11.24
C TYR A 90 -7.90 14.09 -10.62
N ASN A 91 -6.93 13.33 -10.09
CA ASN A 91 -7.15 12.03 -9.47
C ASN A 91 -7.43 12.10 -7.96
N SER A 92 -7.48 13.30 -7.36
CA SER A 92 -7.71 13.43 -5.92
C SER A 92 -9.04 12.82 -5.51
N VAL A 93 -9.05 12.06 -4.40
CA VAL A 93 -10.29 11.59 -3.78
C VAL A 93 -11.15 12.75 -3.28
N MET A 94 -10.52 13.92 -3.07
CA MET A 94 -11.15 15.19 -2.70
C MET A 94 -11.71 15.96 -3.90
N HIS A 95 -11.55 15.47 -5.13
CA HIS A 95 -12.15 16.10 -6.30
C HIS A 95 -13.60 15.60 -6.50
N TYR A 96 -14.49 16.52 -6.86
CA TYR A 96 -15.85 16.18 -7.31
C TYR A 96 -15.86 15.52 -8.69
N SER A 97 -16.85 14.66 -8.94
CA SER A 97 -17.10 14.17 -10.29
C SER A 97 -17.67 15.27 -11.18
N LYS A 98 -17.59 15.07 -12.51
CA LYS A 98 -18.23 15.96 -13.50
C LYS A 98 -19.74 16.15 -13.30
N THR A 99 -20.39 15.24 -12.59
CA THR A 99 -21.85 15.21 -12.37
C THR A 99 -22.28 15.70 -10.99
N ALA A 100 -21.36 16.18 -10.16
CA ALA A 100 -21.66 16.62 -8.80
C ALA A 100 -22.76 17.69 -8.77
N PHE A 101 -23.83 17.44 -8.02
CA PHE A 101 -24.98 18.34 -7.86
C PHE A 101 -25.59 18.87 -9.17
N ARG A 102 -25.53 18.11 -10.27
CA ARG A 102 -26.07 18.55 -11.55
C ARG A 102 -27.59 18.65 -11.56
N ASN A 103 -28.10 19.63 -12.28
CA ASN A 103 -29.48 19.77 -12.70
C ASN A 103 -29.59 19.35 -14.18
N GLY A 104 -30.24 18.21 -14.45
CA GLY A 104 -30.30 17.59 -15.78
C GLY A 104 -29.19 16.56 -16.03
N THR A 105 -28.73 16.43 -17.28
CA THR A 105 -27.77 15.42 -17.72
C THR A 105 -26.35 15.96 -17.91
N GLU A 106 -26.23 17.26 -18.20
CA GLU A 106 -24.96 17.90 -18.51
C GLU A 106 -24.05 18.04 -17.28
N PRO A 107 -22.71 18.01 -17.46
CA PRO A 107 -21.76 18.14 -16.36
C PRO A 107 -21.73 19.55 -15.76
N THR A 108 -21.52 19.63 -14.45
CA THR A 108 -21.30 20.87 -13.67
C THR A 108 -19.84 21.29 -13.64
N ILE A 109 -18.91 20.34 -13.76
CA ILE A 109 -17.47 20.57 -13.84
C ILE A 109 -16.99 20.06 -15.19
N ILE A 110 -16.35 20.93 -15.97
CA ILE A 110 -15.70 20.59 -17.24
C ILE A 110 -14.21 20.77 -17.05
N THR A 111 -13.40 19.74 -17.28
CA THR A 111 -11.95 19.88 -17.27
C THR A 111 -11.49 20.65 -18.51
N ASN A 112 -10.57 21.60 -18.34
CA ASN A 112 -10.06 22.42 -19.44
C ASN A 112 -9.26 21.58 -20.44
N ILE A 113 -8.65 20.49 -19.96
CA ILE A 113 -8.09 19.42 -20.78
C ILE A 113 -9.13 18.26 -20.83
N PRO A 114 -9.69 17.93 -22.00
CA PRO A 114 -10.77 16.95 -22.12
C PRO A 114 -10.41 15.55 -21.59
N ASP A 115 -9.15 15.13 -21.70
CA ASP A 115 -8.70 13.79 -21.28
C ASP A 115 -8.93 13.50 -19.79
N PHE A 116 -9.10 14.53 -18.96
CA PHE A 116 -9.34 14.36 -17.51
C PHE A 116 -10.82 14.35 -17.12
N ILE A 117 -11.75 14.48 -18.08
CA ILE A 117 -13.19 14.64 -17.78
C ILE A 117 -13.78 13.44 -17.02
N ASP A 118 -13.31 12.23 -17.32
CA ASP A 118 -13.73 10.98 -16.69
C ASP A 118 -12.73 10.47 -15.62
N VAL A 119 -11.62 11.18 -15.46
CA VAL A 119 -10.63 10.98 -14.40
C VAL A 119 -11.14 11.55 -13.08
N ILE A 120 -11.68 12.78 -13.11
CA ILE A 120 -12.15 13.48 -11.91
C ILE A 120 -13.25 12.72 -11.15
N GLY A 121 -13.23 12.82 -9.82
CA GLY A 121 -14.21 12.18 -8.96
C GLY A 121 -14.00 10.68 -8.81
N GLN A 122 -12.75 10.21 -8.83
CA GLN A 122 -12.43 8.83 -8.43
C GLN A 122 -12.75 8.61 -6.95
N ARG A 123 -13.14 7.37 -6.60
CA ARG A 123 -13.55 6.95 -5.25
C ARG A 123 -12.94 5.59 -4.86
N MET A 124 -11.76 5.29 -5.40
CA MET A 124 -11.04 4.03 -5.17
C MET A 124 -10.23 4.13 -3.88
N ASP A 125 -9.28 5.06 -3.83
CA ASP A 125 -8.38 5.30 -2.69
C ASP A 125 -7.83 6.74 -2.75
N PHE A 126 -6.95 7.12 -1.82
CA PHE A 126 -6.15 8.33 -1.90
C PHE A 126 -5.29 8.35 -3.17
N SER A 127 -5.17 9.52 -3.81
CA SER A 127 -4.13 9.73 -4.81
C SER A 127 -2.75 9.88 -4.16
N GLU A 128 -1.69 9.80 -4.96
CA GLU A 128 -0.34 10.11 -4.49
C GLU A 128 -0.25 11.54 -3.93
N TYR A 129 -0.91 12.50 -4.58
CA TYR A 129 -0.89 13.91 -4.17
C TYR A 129 -1.74 14.18 -2.92
N ASP A 130 -2.83 13.43 -2.69
CA ASP A 130 -3.56 13.45 -1.42
C ASP A 130 -2.64 13.02 -0.27
N LEU A 131 -1.93 11.89 -0.44
CA LEU A 131 -0.99 11.39 0.56
C LEU A 131 0.20 12.33 0.75
N GLN A 132 0.73 12.92 -0.33
CA GLN A 132 1.84 13.87 -0.26
C GLN A 132 1.46 15.11 0.55
N LYS A 133 0.30 15.71 0.28
CA LYS A 133 -0.22 16.85 1.04
C LYS A 133 -0.46 16.49 2.51
N LEU A 134 -1.12 15.36 2.77
CA LEU A 134 -1.39 14.90 4.14
C LEU A 134 -0.10 14.63 4.94
N ASN A 135 0.86 13.93 4.33
CA ASN A 135 2.13 13.60 4.98
C ASN A 135 2.98 14.86 5.24
N ARG A 136 2.97 15.85 4.34
CA ARG A 136 3.62 17.16 4.58
C ARG A 136 2.96 17.90 5.74
N LEU A 137 1.63 17.94 5.77
CA LEU A 137 0.89 18.67 6.82
C LEU A 137 1.13 18.09 8.22
N TYR A 138 1.24 16.76 8.33
CA TYR A 138 1.43 16.07 9.62
C TYR A 138 2.88 15.60 9.87
N ASN A 139 3.83 15.98 9.01
CA ASN A 139 5.24 15.56 9.09
C ASN A 139 5.43 14.04 9.21
N CYS A 140 4.66 13.27 8.45
CA CYS A 140 4.70 11.81 8.48
C CYS A 140 5.99 11.29 7.82
N THR A 141 6.79 10.53 8.59
CA THR A 141 8.03 9.90 8.10
C THR A 141 7.96 8.37 8.04
N SER A 142 6.92 7.78 8.64
CA SER A 142 6.64 6.35 8.60
C SER A 142 5.15 6.12 8.79
N SER A 143 4.69 4.90 8.53
CA SER A 143 3.32 4.48 8.83
C SER A 143 3.30 3.35 9.86
N LEU A 144 2.12 3.05 10.37
CA LEU A 144 1.92 1.98 11.35
C LEU A 144 2.05 0.59 10.71
N SER A 145 1.58 0.42 9.48
CA SER A 145 1.44 -0.90 8.84
C SER A 145 2.44 -1.18 7.73
N PHE A 146 3.04 -0.18 7.07
CA PHE A 146 4.03 -0.46 6.03
C PHE A 146 5.32 -0.99 6.67
N MET A 147 5.85 -2.09 6.13
CA MET A 147 7.13 -2.65 6.57
C MET A 147 8.18 -2.56 5.46
N ASP A 148 7.89 -3.14 4.30
CA ASP A 148 8.86 -3.22 3.21
C ASP A 148 8.22 -3.42 1.83
N THR A 149 8.95 -3.01 0.80
CA THR A 149 8.65 -3.29 -0.60
C THR A 149 9.95 -3.52 -1.36
N CYS A 150 9.99 -4.51 -2.25
CA CYS A 150 11.15 -4.85 -3.05
C CYS A 150 10.77 -5.44 -4.40
N SER A 151 11.06 -4.67 -5.45
CA SER A 151 10.87 -5.00 -6.86
C SER A 151 12.20 -5.20 -7.61
N PHE A 152 13.31 -5.32 -6.86
CA PHE A 152 14.66 -5.57 -7.39
C PHE A 152 15.21 -4.60 -8.45
N GLU A 153 14.57 -3.45 -8.69
CA GLU A 153 15.01 -2.44 -9.66
C GLU A 153 16.41 -1.86 -9.40
N LEU A 154 16.90 -1.94 -8.16
CA LEU A 154 18.24 -1.48 -7.76
C LEU A 154 19.18 -2.65 -7.45
N GLU A 155 20.47 -2.49 -7.77
CA GLU A 155 21.51 -3.51 -7.56
C GLU A 155 21.69 -3.92 -6.09
N ASN A 156 21.34 -3.03 -5.15
CA ASN A 156 21.42 -3.34 -3.73
C ASN A 156 20.29 -4.28 -3.24
N ILE A 157 19.38 -4.70 -4.13
CA ILE A 157 18.29 -5.65 -3.88
C ILE A 157 17.55 -5.36 -2.57
N CYS A 158 17.28 -4.08 -2.29
CA CYS A 158 16.57 -3.62 -1.09
C CYS A 158 17.26 -3.98 0.25
N GLY A 159 18.55 -4.33 0.20
CA GLY A 159 19.31 -4.83 1.34
C GLY A 159 19.03 -6.30 1.69
N MET A 160 18.43 -7.06 0.78
CA MET A 160 18.34 -8.52 0.92
C MET A 160 19.74 -9.14 0.84
N ILE A 161 19.92 -10.27 1.52
CA ILE A 161 21.19 -11.00 1.56
C ILE A 161 20.97 -12.43 1.09
N GLN A 162 22.04 -13.08 0.65
CA GLN A 162 22.04 -14.51 0.34
C GLN A 162 22.96 -15.24 1.31
N SER A 163 22.68 -16.52 1.51
CA SER A 163 23.53 -17.39 2.30
C SER A 163 24.77 -17.80 1.49
N SER A 164 25.90 -18.05 2.18
CA SER A 164 27.09 -18.68 1.58
C SER A 164 27.22 -20.16 1.93
N ASP A 165 26.33 -20.66 2.80
CA ASP A 165 26.40 -22.00 3.39
C ASP A 165 25.58 -23.04 2.60
N ASP A 166 24.91 -22.61 1.53
CA ASP A 166 24.11 -23.41 0.61
C ASP A 166 24.81 -23.65 -0.74
N ASN A 167 24.20 -24.49 -1.57
CA ASN A 167 24.86 -25.06 -2.75
C ASN A 167 24.55 -24.30 -4.04
N SER A 168 23.74 -23.24 -4.00
CA SER A 168 23.29 -22.46 -5.16
C SER A 168 22.79 -21.10 -4.71
N ASP A 169 22.82 -20.11 -5.61
CA ASP A 169 22.47 -18.72 -5.31
C ASP A 169 21.26 -18.25 -6.14
N TRP A 170 20.53 -17.28 -5.61
CA TRP A 170 19.58 -16.48 -6.39
C TRP A 170 20.34 -15.45 -7.24
N GLN A 171 19.89 -15.25 -8.47
CA GLN A 171 20.48 -14.32 -9.42
C GLN A 171 19.50 -13.21 -9.75
N ARG A 172 19.98 -11.97 -9.74
CA ARG A 172 19.20 -10.81 -10.21
C ARG A 172 19.25 -10.77 -11.74
N LEU A 173 18.16 -11.09 -12.39
CA LEU A 173 18.06 -11.21 -13.85
C LEU A 173 16.94 -10.32 -14.38
N SER A 174 17.03 -9.92 -15.65
CA SER A 174 15.95 -9.21 -16.37
C SER A 174 15.11 -10.15 -17.24
N GLN A 175 15.62 -11.34 -17.56
CA GLN A 175 14.94 -12.37 -18.35
C GLN A 175 15.57 -13.74 -18.12
N VAL A 176 14.79 -14.79 -18.33
CA VAL A 176 15.23 -16.19 -18.33
C VAL A 176 14.72 -16.88 -19.61
N PRO A 177 15.55 -17.59 -20.39
CA PRO A 177 15.13 -18.20 -21.65
C PRO A 177 13.96 -19.19 -21.55
N ALA A 178 13.84 -19.90 -20.42
CA ALA A 178 12.71 -20.79 -20.14
C ALA A 178 11.49 -20.08 -19.52
N GLY A 179 11.58 -18.76 -19.36
CA GLY A 179 10.60 -17.93 -18.67
C GLY A 179 11.03 -17.59 -17.22
N PRO A 180 10.65 -16.41 -16.73
CA PRO A 180 9.89 -15.37 -17.42
C PRO A 180 10.76 -14.53 -18.37
N ASN A 181 10.16 -14.03 -19.46
CA ASN A 181 10.85 -13.20 -20.45
C ASN A 181 11.03 -11.74 -19.99
N THR A 182 10.25 -11.33 -19.00
CA THR A 182 10.28 -10.00 -18.40
C THR A 182 10.06 -10.13 -16.89
N ASP A 183 10.45 -9.12 -16.14
CA ASP A 183 10.03 -8.95 -14.75
C ASP A 183 8.50 -8.72 -14.65
N HIS A 184 7.96 -8.85 -13.44
CA HIS A 184 6.57 -8.53 -13.19
C HIS A 184 6.37 -7.02 -13.00
N SER A 185 7.34 -6.31 -12.41
CA SER A 185 7.20 -4.91 -12.00
C SER A 185 6.75 -3.98 -13.13
N ILE A 186 7.46 -4.01 -14.26
CA ILE A 186 7.20 -3.18 -15.45
C ILE A 186 6.73 -3.97 -16.68
N MET A 187 6.63 -5.30 -16.59
CA MET A 187 6.15 -6.18 -17.69
C MET A 187 6.86 -5.95 -19.04
N GLY A 188 8.14 -5.55 -19.01
CA GLY A 188 8.91 -5.24 -20.21
C GLY A 188 8.44 -4.00 -21.01
N GLU A 189 7.61 -3.13 -20.43
CA GLU A 189 7.19 -1.87 -21.06
C GLU A 189 8.38 -0.94 -21.35
N CYS A 190 9.45 -1.04 -20.57
CA CYS A 190 10.69 -0.32 -20.78
C CYS A 190 11.82 -1.29 -21.14
N LYS A 191 12.44 -1.08 -22.30
CA LYS A 191 13.54 -1.91 -22.79
C LYS A 191 14.76 -1.79 -21.85
N ASP A 192 15.43 -2.91 -21.60
CA ASP A 192 16.64 -3.00 -20.76
C ASP A 192 16.44 -2.50 -19.32
N SER A 193 15.19 -2.56 -18.82
CA SER A 193 14.80 -2.21 -17.46
C SER A 193 13.98 -3.36 -16.86
N GLY A 194 13.76 -3.36 -15.54
CA GLY A 194 13.01 -4.42 -14.87
C GLY A 194 13.89 -5.60 -14.46
N TYR A 195 13.79 -6.01 -13.20
CA TYR A 195 14.59 -7.10 -12.66
C TYR A 195 13.82 -7.93 -11.64
N PHE A 196 14.17 -9.20 -11.55
CA PHE A 196 13.63 -10.13 -10.57
C PHE A 196 14.75 -11.03 -10.02
N MET A 197 14.45 -11.75 -8.94
CA MET A 197 15.38 -12.76 -8.41
C MET A 197 15.02 -14.13 -8.94
N HIS A 198 15.99 -14.85 -9.48
CA HIS A 198 15.83 -16.18 -10.08
C HIS A 198 16.74 -17.22 -9.44
N PHE A 199 16.18 -18.36 -9.06
CA PHE A 199 16.92 -19.54 -8.67
C PHE A 199 16.85 -20.57 -9.81
N ASP A 200 17.98 -20.76 -10.50
CA ASP A 200 18.12 -21.72 -11.59
C ASP A 200 18.15 -23.16 -11.07
N THR A 201 17.10 -23.93 -11.36
CA THR A 201 17.00 -25.36 -11.01
C THR A 201 17.37 -26.28 -12.17
N SER A 202 17.75 -25.76 -13.33
CA SER A 202 18.25 -26.56 -14.45
C SER A 202 19.60 -27.19 -14.11
N ALA A 203 20.43 -26.48 -13.33
CA ALA A 203 21.70 -26.94 -12.77
C ALA A 203 21.57 -27.39 -11.31
N GLY A 204 22.54 -28.18 -10.82
CA GLY A 204 22.56 -28.69 -9.45
C GLY A 204 21.99 -30.11 -9.26
N ARG A 205 22.05 -30.62 -8.03
CA ARG A 205 21.51 -31.93 -7.65
C ARG A 205 20.13 -31.77 -7.02
N GLU A 206 19.31 -32.81 -7.03
CA GLU A 206 18.08 -32.83 -6.24
C GLU A 206 18.37 -32.46 -4.77
N GLY A 207 17.55 -31.59 -4.21
CA GLY A 207 17.74 -31.05 -2.86
C GLY A 207 18.72 -29.88 -2.76
N SER A 208 19.30 -29.41 -3.87
CA SER A 208 20.06 -28.14 -3.87
C SER A 208 19.13 -26.99 -3.49
N THR A 209 19.63 -26.09 -2.65
CA THR A 209 18.87 -24.95 -2.14
C THR A 209 19.56 -23.64 -2.48
N ALA A 210 18.77 -22.59 -2.65
CA ALA A 210 19.22 -21.20 -2.68
C ALA A 210 18.39 -20.37 -1.69
N VAL A 211 19.06 -19.62 -0.82
CA VAL A 211 18.42 -18.82 0.25
C VAL A 211 18.59 -17.32 0.01
N LEU A 212 17.46 -16.61 -0.02
CA LEU A 212 17.40 -15.15 -0.05
C LEU A 212 16.68 -14.65 1.21
N GLU A 213 17.32 -13.76 1.98
CA GLU A 213 16.78 -13.21 3.22
C GLU A 213 16.56 -11.71 3.13
N SER A 214 15.43 -11.23 3.66
CA SER A 214 15.21 -9.78 3.84
C SER A 214 16.26 -9.18 4.78
N ARG A 215 16.39 -7.84 4.78
CA ARG A 215 17.02 -7.13 5.91
C ARG A 215 16.27 -7.41 7.22
N ILE A 216 16.82 -6.98 8.35
CA ILE A 216 16.12 -7.07 9.64
C ILE A 216 14.95 -6.08 9.65
N LEU A 217 13.77 -6.60 9.98
CA LEU A 217 12.50 -5.90 10.05
C LEU A 217 12.00 -5.82 11.50
N TYR A 218 11.23 -4.78 11.80
CA TYR A 218 10.80 -4.43 13.16
C TYR A 218 9.27 -4.27 13.22
N PRO A 219 8.52 -5.31 13.63
CA PRO A 219 7.06 -5.27 13.67
C PRO A 219 6.53 -4.40 14.83
N LYS A 220 5.31 -3.89 14.67
CA LYS A 220 4.60 -2.96 15.58
C LYS A 220 3.22 -3.48 16.02
N ARG A 221 2.58 -4.39 15.26
CA ARG A 221 1.20 -4.87 15.50
C ARG A 221 1.10 -6.35 15.86
N GLY A 222 2.09 -7.16 15.50
CA GLY A 222 2.14 -8.60 15.84
C GLY A 222 1.46 -9.53 14.83
N PHE A 223 1.02 -9.01 13.69
CA PHE A 223 0.53 -9.77 12.55
C PHE A 223 0.92 -9.06 11.26
N GLN A 224 1.21 -9.83 10.22
CA GLN A 224 1.65 -9.31 8.93
C GLN A 224 1.06 -10.12 7.78
N CYS A 225 1.02 -9.50 6.61
CA CYS A 225 0.76 -10.14 5.34
C CYS A 225 1.96 -9.93 4.43
N LEU A 226 2.66 -11.02 4.12
CA LEU A 226 3.67 -11.08 3.09
C LEU A 226 2.99 -11.40 1.77
N GLN A 227 3.35 -10.67 0.72
CA GLN A 227 2.91 -10.97 -0.63
C GLN A 227 4.07 -10.81 -1.62
N PHE A 228 4.03 -11.57 -2.70
CA PHE A 228 5.01 -11.53 -3.78
C PHE A 228 4.47 -12.27 -5.00
N TYR A 229 5.07 -12.03 -6.15
CA TYR A 229 4.79 -12.77 -7.37
C TYR A 229 5.84 -13.86 -7.56
N LEU A 230 5.39 -15.06 -7.95
CA LEU A 230 6.22 -16.24 -8.22
C LEU A 230 6.01 -16.71 -9.66
N TYR A 231 7.09 -16.99 -10.38
CA TYR A 231 7.05 -17.66 -11.67
C TYR A 231 7.85 -18.97 -11.59
N ASN A 232 7.27 -20.08 -12.02
CA ASN A 232 7.94 -21.37 -12.09
C ASN A 232 8.12 -21.80 -13.56
N SER A 233 9.37 -21.74 -14.06
CA SER A 233 9.79 -22.31 -15.35
C SER A 233 10.54 -23.64 -15.20
N GLY A 234 10.65 -24.14 -13.96
CA GLY A 234 11.40 -25.34 -13.62
C GLY A 234 10.56 -26.61 -13.68
N ASN A 235 10.77 -27.51 -12.72
CA ASN A 235 9.98 -28.73 -12.56
C ASN A 235 8.83 -28.53 -11.56
N GLU A 236 7.78 -29.35 -11.65
CA GLU A 236 6.66 -29.32 -10.69
C GLU A 236 7.05 -29.72 -9.25
N ASN A 237 8.14 -30.46 -9.10
CA ASN A 237 8.70 -30.85 -7.81
C ASN A 237 9.62 -29.78 -7.19
N ASP A 238 9.98 -28.74 -7.96
CA ASP A 238 10.67 -27.57 -7.40
C ASP A 238 9.72 -26.85 -6.44
N ARG A 239 10.27 -26.35 -5.34
CA ARG A 239 9.46 -25.73 -4.28
C ARG A 239 10.12 -24.49 -3.72
N LEU A 240 9.28 -23.56 -3.27
CA LEU A 240 9.69 -22.39 -2.52
C LEU A 240 9.21 -22.54 -1.07
N ASN A 241 10.15 -22.66 -0.14
CA ASN A 241 9.84 -22.62 1.29
C ASN A 241 10.01 -21.19 1.79
N VAL A 242 9.01 -20.70 2.53
CA VAL A 242 9.07 -19.40 3.20
C VAL A 242 9.17 -19.60 4.71
N TRP A 243 10.15 -18.94 5.30
CA TRP A 243 10.43 -19.00 6.73
C TRP A 243 10.53 -17.59 7.31
N VAL A 244 10.47 -17.52 8.64
CA VAL A 244 10.91 -16.35 9.39
C VAL A 244 12.06 -16.71 10.30
N ARG A 245 13.07 -15.85 10.35
CA ARG A 245 14.16 -15.92 11.33
C ARG A 245 13.94 -14.85 12.39
N GLU A 246 13.46 -15.24 13.56
CA GLU A 246 13.11 -14.32 14.66
C GLU A 246 14.28 -14.18 15.65
N TYR A 247 14.66 -12.95 16.00
CA TYR A 247 15.78 -12.67 16.89
C TYR A 247 15.28 -12.18 18.24
N THR A 248 15.59 -12.94 19.29
CA THR A 248 15.22 -12.60 20.67
C THR A 248 16.47 -12.46 21.53
N SER A 249 16.33 -11.92 22.74
CA SER A 249 17.43 -11.88 23.70
C SER A 249 17.95 -13.26 24.09
N ALA A 250 17.09 -14.29 24.06
CA ALA A 250 17.48 -15.68 24.33
C ALA A 250 18.20 -16.32 23.14
N ASN A 251 17.78 -16.00 21.91
CA ASN A 251 18.35 -16.52 20.67
C ASN A 251 18.87 -15.37 19.79
N PRO A 252 20.03 -14.78 20.12
CA PRO A 252 20.57 -13.63 19.39
C PRO A 252 21.01 -13.97 17.95
N ASN A 253 21.29 -15.25 17.66
CA ASN A 253 21.59 -15.74 16.32
C ASN A 253 20.33 -16.02 15.48
N GLY A 254 19.15 -15.83 16.06
CA GLY A 254 17.86 -16.05 15.41
C GLY A 254 17.37 -17.49 15.50
N THR A 255 16.05 -17.66 15.50
CA THR A 255 15.37 -18.96 15.42
C THR A 255 14.57 -19.01 14.13
N LEU A 256 14.83 -20.02 13.30
CA LEU A 256 14.04 -20.26 12.08
C LEU A 256 12.71 -20.93 12.44
N ARG A 257 11.65 -20.41 11.84
CA ARG A 257 10.30 -20.98 11.92
C ARG A 257 9.70 -21.05 10.52
N PHE A 258 9.26 -22.25 10.17
CA PHE A 258 8.58 -22.52 8.90
C PHE A 258 7.24 -21.80 8.86
N LEU A 259 6.91 -21.21 7.72
CA LEU A 259 5.60 -20.63 7.46
C LEU A 259 4.84 -21.46 6.44
N GLU A 260 5.41 -21.59 5.24
CA GLU A 260 4.69 -22.17 4.11
C GLU A 260 5.64 -22.80 3.09
N GLU A 261 5.15 -23.84 2.40
CA GLU A 261 5.79 -24.46 1.26
C GLU A 261 4.88 -24.28 0.06
N ILE A 262 5.40 -23.62 -0.97
CA ILE A 262 4.71 -23.40 -2.23
C ILE A 262 5.24 -24.42 -3.23
N LYS A 263 4.33 -25.25 -3.74
CA LYS A 263 4.53 -26.24 -4.80
C LYS A 263 3.51 -25.99 -5.90
N GLY A 264 3.87 -26.31 -7.13
CA GLY A 264 2.94 -26.21 -8.24
C GLY A 264 3.60 -26.57 -9.56
N SER A 265 2.80 -27.08 -10.48
CA SER A 265 3.24 -27.30 -11.85
C SER A 265 3.69 -25.96 -12.47
N PRO A 266 4.70 -25.99 -13.35
CA PRO A 266 5.13 -24.81 -14.08
C PRO A 266 3.96 -24.17 -14.83
N GLU A 267 3.85 -22.86 -14.72
CA GLU A 267 2.82 -22.06 -15.37
C GLU A 267 3.49 -20.96 -16.18
N THR A 268 2.81 -20.49 -17.23
CA THR A 268 3.38 -19.49 -18.15
C THR A 268 3.07 -18.04 -17.74
N TYR A 269 2.83 -17.79 -16.45
CA TYR A 269 2.43 -16.48 -15.92
C TYR A 269 2.87 -16.30 -14.47
N TRP A 270 2.95 -15.04 -14.03
CA TRP A 270 3.29 -14.69 -12.65
C TRP A 270 2.12 -14.92 -11.69
N GLN A 271 2.38 -15.65 -10.60
CA GLN A 271 1.38 -16.04 -9.61
C GLN A 271 1.53 -15.20 -8.33
N LEU A 272 0.47 -14.49 -7.94
CA LEU A 272 0.44 -13.73 -6.69
C LEU A 272 0.20 -14.67 -5.49
N HIS A 273 1.14 -14.66 -4.54
CA HIS A 273 1.03 -15.38 -3.27
C HIS A 273 0.83 -14.43 -2.09
N HIS A 274 0.08 -14.89 -1.08
CA HIS A 274 -0.09 -14.21 0.20
C HIS A 274 0.20 -15.20 1.33
N ILE A 275 1.03 -14.79 2.30
CA ILE A 275 1.39 -15.61 3.47
C ILE A 275 1.12 -14.79 4.72
N SER A 276 0.32 -15.36 5.62
CA SER A 276 -0.01 -14.74 6.91
C SER A 276 1.10 -14.98 7.92
N LEU A 277 1.56 -13.91 8.56
CA LEU A 277 2.60 -13.93 9.58
C LEU A 277 2.04 -13.40 10.91
N ASN A 278 2.64 -13.82 12.01
CA ASN A 278 2.27 -13.44 13.38
C ASN A 278 3.52 -13.13 14.22
N VAL A 279 4.47 -12.40 13.64
CA VAL A 279 5.78 -12.16 14.23
C VAL A 279 5.75 -10.91 15.13
N THR A 280 6.33 -11.00 16.32
CA THR A 280 6.33 -9.92 17.32
C THR A 280 7.73 -9.37 17.64
N SER A 281 8.78 -10.16 17.41
CA SER A 281 10.18 -9.74 17.58
C SER A 281 10.78 -9.27 16.26
N LYS A 282 11.95 -8.61 16.29
CA LYS A 282 12.66 -8.28 15.04
C LYS A 282 12.99 -9.57 14.27
N PHE A 283 12.85 -9.57 12.95
CA PHE A 283 12.96 -10.78 12.14
C PHE A 283 13.49 -10.54 10.74
N ARG A 284 13.83 -11.63 10.04
CA ARG A 284 13.98 -11.66 8.58
C ARG A 284 12.94 -12.59 7.98
N VAL A 285 12.43 -12.26 6.80
CA VAL A 285 11.75 -13.21 5.91
C VAL A 285 12.83 -13.97 5.14
N VAL A 286 12.68 -15.29 5.01
CA VAL A 286 13.66 -16.17 4.35
C VAL A 286 12.95 -16.94 3.25
N PHE A 287 13.36 -16.71 2.01
CA PHE A 287 12.91 -17.41 0.82
C PHE A 287 13.94 -18.47 0.46
N GLN A 288 13.56 -19.74 0.57
CA GLN A 288 14.43 -20.87 0.25
C GLN A 288 13.85 -21.61 -0.95
N GLY A 289 14.46 -21.42 -2.12
CA GLY A 289 14.20 -22.25 -3.29
C GLY A 289 14.85 -23.62 -3.10
N VAL A 290 14.15 -24.70 -3.46
CA VAL A 290 14.68 -26.07 -3.40
C VAL A 290 14.41 -26.79 -4.70
N ARG A 291 15.48 -27.28 -5.34
CA ARG A 291 15.39 -28.13 -6.53
C ARG A 291 14.78 -29.48 -6.17
N GLY A 292 13.70 -29.83 -6.87
CA GLY A 292 13.00 -31.10 -6.76
C GLY A 292 13.64 -32.22 -7.57
N SER A 293 13.00 -33.39 -7.52
CA SER A 293 13.33 -34.51 -8.40
C SER A 293 12.78 -34.26 -9.81
N GLY A 294 13.55 -34.65 -10.84
CA GLY A 294 13.15 -34.50 -12.23
C GLY A 294 14.02 -33.53 -13.02
N LEU A 295 13.77 -33.48 -14.34
CA LEU A 295 14.42 -32.55 -15.24
C LEU A 295 13.74 -31.19 -15.14
N SER A 296 14.54 -30.15 -14.95
CA SER A 296 14.14 -28.75 -14.98
C SER A 296 14.90 -28.06 -16.12
N ASN A 297 14.22 -27.18 -16.84
CA ASN A 297 14.80 -26.37 -17.93
C ASN A 297 14.92 -24.89 -17.55
N GLY A 298 14.52 -24.52 -16.34
CA GLY A 298 14.44 -23.14 -15.85
C GLY A 298 14.59 -23.10 -14.34
N GLY A 299 13.64 -22.48 -13.64
CA GLY A 299 13.71 -22.38 -12.19
C GLY A 299 12.57 -21.60 -11.55
N LEU A 300 12.84 -21.06 -10.37
CA LEU A 300 11.89 -20.29 -9.58
C LEU A 300 12.27 -18.81 -9.63
N SER A 301 11.34 -17.94 -9.98
CA SER A 301 11.57 -16.48 -10.01
C SER A 301 10.61 -15.77 -9.07
N ILE A 302 11.11 -14.82 -8.28
CA ILE A 302 10.28 -13.99 -7.40
C ILE A 302 10.45 -12.51 -7.70
N ASP A 303 9.37 -11.77 -7.59
CA ASP A 303 9.33 -10.33 -7.84
C ASP A 303 8.24 -9.64 -6.99
N ASP A 304 8.26 -8.31 -6.92
CA ASP A 304 7.25 -7.46 -6.27
C ASP A 304 6.89 -7.86 -4.83
N ILE A 305 7.92 -8.12 -4.02
CA ILE A 305 7.76 -8.51 -2.63
C ILE A 305 7.25 -7.31 -1.83
N ASN A 306 6.08 -7.44 -1.20
CA ASN A 306 5.53 -6.44 -0.30
C ASN A 306 5.21 -7.06 1.06
N LEU A 307 5.56 -6.35 2.13
CA LEU A 307 5.26 -6.75 3.49
C LEU A 307 4.58 -5.61 4.24
N SER A 308 3.43 -5.93 4.85
CA SER A 308 2.67 -4.98 5.66
C SER A 308 2.06 -5.64 6.88
N GLU A 309 1.86 -4.89 7.96
CA GLU A 309 1.15 -5.31 9.17
C GLU A 309 -0.36 -5.21 8.98
N THR A 310 -0.87 -5.98 8.03
CA THR A 310 -2.28 -6.13 7.64
C THR A 310 -2.64 -7.62 7.67
N GLN A 311 -3.94 -7.92 7.62
CA GLN A 311 -4.39 -9.31 7.41
C GLN A 311 -4.33 -9.63 5.92
N CYS A 312 -3.91 -10.85 5.58
CA CYS A 312 -4.00 -11.32 4.21
C CYS A 312 -5.46 -11.55 3.80
N PRO A 313 -5.80 -11.39 2.51
CA PRO A 313 -7.11 -11.80 2.02
C PRO A 313 -7.34 -13.29 2.27
N HIS A 314 -8.57 -13.66 2.63
CA HIS A 314 -8.91 -15.07 2.88
C HIS A 314 -8.84 -15.90 1.60
N HIS A 315 -9.24 -15.33 0.46
CA HIS A 315 -9.24 -15.99 -0.83
C HIS A 315 -8.80 -15.02 -1.93
N VAL A 316 -8.25 -15.58 -3.01
CA VAL A 316 -7.84 -14.83 -4.20
C VAL A 316 -8.50 -15.46 -5.42
N TRP A 317 -9.26 -14.67 -6.15
CA TRP A 317 -9.81 -15.05 -7.45
C TRP A 317 -8.97 -14.42 -8.56
N HIS A 318 -8.15 -15.24 -9.21
CA HIS A 318 -7.39 -14.85 -10.38
C HIS A 318 -8.18 -15.15 -11.66
N ILE A 319 -8.36 -14.13 -12.51
CA ILE A 319 -9.06 -14.25 -13.79
C ILE A 319 -8.06 -13.92 -14.90
N ARG A 320 -7.70 -14.93 -15.70
CA ARG A 320 -6.77 -14.82 -16.84
C ARG A 320 -7.51 -14.48 -18.13
N ASN A 321 -6.77 -14.00 -19.12
CA ASN A 321 -7.29 -13.64 -20.44
C ASN A 321 -8.43 -12.60 -20.35
N PHE A 322 -8.26 -11.64 -19.45
CA PHE A 322 -9.32 -10.71 -19.06
C PHE A 322 -9.66 -9.73 -20.18
N THR A 323 -8.69 -9.34 -21.00
CA THR A 323 -8.91 -8.48 -22.17
C THR A 323 -9.80 -9.16 -23.19
N HIS A 324 -9.62 -10.47 -23.42
CA HIS A 324 -10.55 -11.23 -24.26
C HIS A 324 -11.96 -11.24 -23.67
N LEU A 325 -12.10 -11.53 -22.38
CA LEU A 325 -13.39 -11.51 -21.70
C LEU A 325 -14.07 -10.14 -21.80
N LEU A 326 -13.31 -9.05 -21.65
CA LEU A 326 -13.81 -7.68 -21.77
C LEU A 326 -14.31 -7.37 -23.18
N ASN A 327 -13.70 -7.95 -24.22
CA ASN A 327 -14.07 -7.74 -25.61
C ASN A 327 -15.20 -8.65 -26.09
N THR A 328 -15.40 -9.84 -25.49
CA THR A 328 -16.35 -10.84 -25.99
C THR A 328 -17.59 -11.05 -25.10
N SER A 329 -17.53 -10.67 -23.82
CA SER A 329 -18.67 -10.86 -22.92
C SER A 329 -19.81 -9.88 -23.24
N PRO A 330 -21.04 -10.36 -23.48
CA PRO A 330 -22.19 -9.49 -23.70
C PRO A 330 -22.56 -8.73 -22.41
N GLU A 331 -23.34 -7.67 -22.55
CA GLU A 331 -23.95 -7.00 -21.38
C GLU A 331 -25.04 -7.88 -20.74
N GLY A 332 -25.31 -7.65 -19.46
CA GLY A 332 -26.38 -8.36 -18.75
C GLY A 332 -25.97 -9.77 -18.30
N ARG A 333 -26.95 -10.68 -18.20
CA ARG A 333 -26.76 -11.97 -17.51
C ARG A 333 -25.88 -12.96 -18.26
N ASP A 334 -25.82 -12.85 -19.58
CA ASP A 334 -25.06 -13.78 -20.42
C ASP A 334 -23.55 -13.52 -20.39
N GLY A 335 -23.12 -12.34 -19.92
CA GLY A 335 -21.71 -11.97 -19.75
C GLY A 335 -21.18 -12.09 -18.32
N ILE A 336 -21.88 -12.82 -17.45
CA ILE A 336 -21.44 -13.04 -16.07
C ILE A 336 -20.40 -14.15 -16.04
N ILE A 337 -19.29 -13.88 -15.37
CA ILE A 337 -18.34 -14.92 -14.93
C ILE A 337 -18.46 -15.13 -13.42
N TYR A 338 -18.23 -16.37 -12.99
CA TYR A 338 -18.37 -16.77 -11.58
C TYR A 338 -17.02 -17.24 -11.04
N SER A 339 -16.74 -16.87 -9.80
CA SER A 339 -15.59 -17.39 -9.07
C SER A 339 -15.73 -18.88 -8.78
N PRO A 340 -14.63 -19.58 -8.45
CA PRO A 340 -14.69 -20.84 -7.71
C PRO A 340 -15.52 -20.68 -6.41
N PRO A 341 -16.06 -21.79 -5.86
CA PRO A 341 -16.68 -21.76 -4.54
C PRO A 341 -15.63 -21.55 -3.45
N PHE A 342 -15.94 -20.70 -2.46
CA PHE A 342 -15.07 -20.42 -1.32
C PHE A 342 -15.83 -20.65 -0.01
N TYR A 343 -15.09 -20.87 1.08
CA TYR A 343 -15.64 -20.96 2.44
C TYR A 343 -15.16 -19.78 3.29
N SER A 344 -16.08 -19.11 3.96
CA SER A 344 -15.74 -18.07 4.96
C SER A 344 -15.08 -18.66 6.20
N SER A 345 -14.51 -17.79 7.04
CA SER A 345 -13.94 -18.17 8.34
C SER A 345 -14.95 -18.84 9.28
N LYS A 346 -16.25 -18.53 9.16
CA LYS A 346 -17.35 -19.17 9.91
C LYS A 346 -17.90 -20.42 9.23
N GLY A 347 -17.44 -20.78 8.03
CA GLY A 347 -17.84 -21.99 7.33
C GLY A 347 -18.99 -21.82 6.33
N TYR A 348 -19.54 -20.61 6.12
CA TYR A 348 -20.49 -20.34 5.03
C TYR A 348 -19.81 -20.46 3.68
N ALA A 349 -20.42 -21.22 2.76
CA ALA A 349 -19.99 -21.27 1.38
C ALA A 349 -20.50 -20.05 0.60
N PHE A 350 -19.66 -19.46 -0.25
CA PHE A 350 -20.02 -18.30 -1.06
C PHE A 350 -19.35 -18.32 -2.43
N GLN A 351 -19.89 -17.53 -3.34
CA GLN A 351 -19.37 -17.31 -4.69
C GLN A 351 -19.52 -15.84 -5.06
N VAL A 352 -18.58 -15.33 -5.84
CA VAL A 352 -18.63 -13.97 -6.39
C VAL A 352 -18.94 -14.05 -7.88
N SER A 353 -19.82 -13.17 -8.35
CA SER A 353 -20.10 -12.99 -9.77
C SER A 353 -19.60 -11.63 -10.24
N LEU A 354 -19.02 -11.61 -11.45
CA LEU A 354 -18.54 -10.42 -12.11
C LEU A 354 -19.27 -10.25 -13.45
N TYR A 355 -19.97 -9.13 -13.59
CA TYR A 355 -20.50 -8.66 -14.86
C TYR A 355 -19.39 -7.92 -15.58
N VAL A 356 -18.77 -8.57 -16.57
CA VAL A 356 -17.56 -8.04 -17.23
C VAL A 356 -17.90 -6.80 -18.08
N ASN A 357 -19.03 -6.81 -18.80
CA ASN A 357 -19.48 -5.68 -19.61
C ASN A 357 -20.67 -4.92 -18.98
N GLY A 358 -20.89 -5.12 -17.69
CA GLY A 358 -21.95 -4.46 -16.93
C GLY A 358 -23.31 -5.13 -17.01
N THR A 359 -24.23 -4.60 -16.21
CA THR A 359 -25.65 -4.98 -16.24
C THR A 359 -26.35 -4.26 -17.40
N THR A 360 -27.49 -4.77 -17.86
CA THR A 360 -28.30 -4.11 -18.90
C THR A 360 -28.64 -2.65 -18.57
N ASP A 361 -28.84 -2.33 -17.28
CA ASP A 361 -29.15 -0.96 -16.84
C ASP A 361 -27.91 -0.07 -16.65
N ASN A 362 -26.70 -0.63 -16.70
CA ASN A 362 -25.45 0.11 -16.49
C ASN A 362 -24.28 -0.53 -17.27
N PRO A 363 -24.28 -0.41 -18.62
CA PRO A 363 -23.22 -0.95 -19.46
C PRO A 363 -21.88 -0.23 -19.24
N PHE A 364 -20.79 -0.78 -19.78
CA PHE A 364 -19.42 -0.22 -19.69
C PHE A 364 -18.86 -0.06 -18.26
N ASN A 365 -19.47 -0.77 -17.31
CA ASN A 365 -19.07 -0.82 -15.92
C ASN A 365 -18.87 -2.27 -15.52
N LEU A 366 -17.86 -2.55 -14.71
CA LEU A 366 -17.83 -3.80 -13.96
C LEU A 366 -18.96 -3.77 -12.94
N GLY A 367 -19.73 -4.87 -12.86
CA GLY A 367 -20.65 -5.15 -11.77
C GLY A 367 -20.13 -6.31 -10.94
N ILE A 368 -20.19 -6.22 -9.61
CA ILE A 368 -19.71 -7.30 -8.73
C ILE A 368 -20.75 -7.62 -7.66
N TYR A 369 -21.02 -8.90 -7.44
CA TYR A 369 -22.03 -9.37 -6.50
C TYR A 369 -21.54 -10.61 -5.74
N LEU A 370 -21.88 -10.68 -4.46
CA LEU A 370 -21.63 -11.83 -3.61
C LEU A 370 -22.93 -12.59 -3.39
N SER A 371 -22.86 -13.91 -3.54
CA SER A 371 -23.95 -14.85 -3.27
C SER A 371 -23.49 -15.91 -2.27
N LEU A 372 -24.33 -16.24 -1.29
CA LEU A 372 -24.18 -17.50 -0.55
C LEU A 372 -24.55 -18.67 -1.45
N ILE A 373 -23.85 -19.79 -1.32
CA ILE A 373 -24.13 -21.02 -2.07
C ILE A 373 -24.32 -22.19 -1.10
N SER A 374 -25.02 -23.23 -1.53
CA SER A 374 -25.18 -24.43 -0.71
C SER A 374 -23.82 -25.05 -0.40
N GLY A 375 -23.50 -25.20 0.89
CA GLY A 375 -22.22 -25.70 1.38
C GLY A 375 -22.36 -26.94 2.25
N ALA A 376 -21.23 -27.63 2.48
CA ALA A 376 -21.18 -28.84 3.31
C ALA A 376 -21.52 -28.58 4.79
N ASN A 377 -21.37 -27.33 5.25
CA ASN A 377 -21.56 -26.95 6.65
C ASN A 377 -22.98 -26.44 6.95
N ASP A 378 -23.85 -26.30 5.94
CA ASP A 378 -25.09 -25.53 6.04
C ASP A 378 -26.06 -26.02 7.12
N ASP A 379 -26.03 -27.31 7.47
CA ASP A 379 -26.84 -27.91 8.52
C ASP A 379 -26.42 -27.48 9.95
N HIS A 380 -25.20 -26.98 10.10
CA HIS A 380 -24.63 -26.55 11.39
C HIS A 380 -24.49 -25.03 11.52
N LEU A 381 -24.85 -24.28 10.48
CA LEU A 381 -24.73 -22.83 10.45
C LEU A 381 -26.02 -22.13 10.87
N GLN A 382 -25.88 -20.92 11.39
CA GLN A 382 -27.01 -20.06 11.71
C GLN A 382 -27.60 -19.46 10.42
N TRP A 383 -28.93 -19.43 10.33
CA TRP A 383 -29.66 -18.85 9.20
C TRP A 383 -30.84 -18.00 9.67
N PRO A 384 -31.11 -16.83 9.05
CA PRO A 384 -30.32 -16.17 8.00
C PRO A 384 -28.90 -15.80 8.44
N CYS A 385 -27.95 -15.77 7.50
CA CYS A 385 -26.52 -15.56 7.75
C CYS A 385 -26.27 -14.21 8.45
N PRO A 386 -25.88 -14.18 9.73
CA PRO A 386 -25.87 -12.95 10.52
C PRO A 386 -24.53 -12.23 10.45
N TRP A 387 -24.56 -10.97 10.00
CA TRP A 387 -23.49 -9.97 10.16
C TRP A 387 -22.10 -10.40 9.68
N GLN A 388 -22.06 -11.17 8.59
CA GLN A 388 -20.81 -11.45 7.90
C GLN A 388 -20.54 -10.33 6.90
N GLN A 389 -19.35 -9.73 6.95
CA GLN A 389 -18.93 -8.72 5.99
C GLN A 389 -18.06 -9.33 4.90
N GLY A 390 -18.58 -9.33 3.68
CA GLY A 390 -17.85 -9.74 2.48
C GLY A 390 -17.20 -8.55 1.80
N THR A 391 -15.88 -8.52 1.78
CA THR A 391 -15.06 -7.46 1.14
C THR A 391 -14.43 -8.00 -0.13
N MET A 392 -14.67 -7.32 -1.25
CA MET A 392 -14.18 -7.64 -2.59
C MET A 392 -13.30 -6.50 -3.09
N ILE A 393 -12.04 -6.81 -3.40
CA ILE A 393 -11.04 -5.82 -3.81
C ILE A 393 -10.51 -6.20 -5.19
N LEU A 394 -10.74 -5.37 -6.20
CA LEU A 394 -10.02 -5.46 -7.46
C LEU A 394 -8.65 -4.82 -7.27
N LEU A 395 -7.61 -5.65 -7.31
CA LEU A 395 -6.24 -5.25 -7.00
C LEU A 395 -5.66 -4.36 -8.11
N ASP A 396 -5.20 -3.16 -7.74
CA ASP A 396 -4.22 -2.42 -8.54
C ASP A 396 -2.86 -3.08 -8.34
N GLN A 397 -2.32 -3.74 -9.36
CA GLN A 397 -1.13 -4.58 -9.30
C GLN A 397 0.17 -3.76 -9.40
N HIS A 398 0.17 -2.59 -8.76
CA HIS A 398 1.35 -1.73 -8.68
C HIS A 398 2.46 -2.43 -7.85
N PRO A 399 3.73 -2.37 -8.29
CA PRO A 399 4.89 -2.95 -7.60
C PRO A 399 4.99 -2.60 -6.12
N ASP A 400 4.83 -1.31 -5.80
CA ASP A 400 4.80 -0.79 -4.44
C ASP A 400 3.38 -0.75 -3.88
N ILE A 401 3.11 -1.49 -2.79
CA ILE A 401 1.82 -1.53 -2.09
C ILE A 401 1.31 -0.14 -1.68
N ARG A 402 2.19 0.82 -1.42
CA ARG A 402 1.83 2.18 -0.98
C ARG A 402 1.23 3.03 -2.10
N GLN A 403 1.42 2.63 -3.35
CA GLN A 403 0.96 3.36 -4.55
C GLN A 403 -0.24 2.69 -5.21
N ARG A 404 -0.76 1.61 -4.61
CA ARG A 404 -1.94 0.91 -5.10
C ARG A 404 -3.19 1.70 -4.78
N MET A 405 -4.00 1.97 -5.80
CA MET A 405 -5.35 2.52 -5.65
C MET A 405 -6.39 1.45 -5.96
N SER A 406 -6.31 0.32 -5.23
CA SER A 406 -7.19 -0.82 -5.44
C SER A 406 -8.66 -0.44 -5.27
N ASN A 407 -9.55 -1.01 -6.09
CA ASN A 407 -10.96 -0.69 -6.03
C ASN A 407 -11.72 -1.68 -5.12
N GLN A 408 -12.25 -1.18 -4.01
CA GLN A 408 -12.85 -2.01 -2.96
C GLN A 408 -14.35 -1.75 -2.78
N ARG A 409 -15.10 -2.83 -2.55
CA ARG A 409 -16.48 -2.78 -2.04
C ARG A 409 -16.71 -3.85 -0.99
N SER A 410 -17.46 -3.48 0.04
CA SER A 410 -17.89 -4.39 1.10
C SER A 410 -19.41 -4.44 1.15
N ILE A 411 -19.95 -5.60 1.52
CA ILE A 411 -21.37 -5.80 1.83
C ILE A 411 -21.47 -6.57 3.14
N THR A 412 -22.52 -6.33 3.92
CA THR A 412 -22.76 -7.06 5.17
C THR A 412 -24.06 -7.84 5.07
N THR A 413 -24.06 -9.10 5.53
CA THR A 413 -25.25 -9.94 5.57
C THR A 413 -26.16 -9.52 6.72
N ASP A 414 -27.14 -8.66 6.43
CA ASP A 414 -28.19 -8.31 7.40
C ASP A 414 -29.22 -9.46 7.48
N PRO A 415 -29.32 -10.18 8.61
CA PRO A 415 -30.22 -11.32 8.74
C PRO A 415 -31.71 -10.94 8.68
N LEU A 416 -32.04 -9.65 8.82
CA LEU A 416 -33.41 -9.14 8.75
C LEU A 416 -33.80 -8.64 7.35
N LYS A 417 -32.85 -8.59 6.40
CA LYS A 417 -33.09 -8.10 5.05
C LYS A 417 -34.03 -9.03 4.28
N LEU A 418 -35.15 -8.49 3.82
CA LEU A 418 -36.13 -9.19 2.99
C LEU A 418 -35.85 -9.00 1.49
N THR A 419 -36.24 -9.98 0.70
CA THR A 419 -36.05 -9.97 -0.76
C THR A 419 -37.28 -9.39 -1.46
N GLY A 420 -37.22 -8.10 -1.82
CA GLY A 420 -38.26 -7.44 -2.65
C GLY A 420 -39.68 -7.63 -2.13
N SER A 421 -40.60 -8.07 -2.99
CA SER A 421 -42.02 -8.33 -2.68
C SER A 421 -42.28 -9.67 -1.98
N SER A 422 -41.25 -10.48 -1.74
CA SER A 422 -41.39 -11.77 -1.07
C SER A 422 -41.11 -11.63 0.43
N SER A 423 -41.85 -12.35 1.27
CA SER A 423 -41.57 -12.45 2.72
C SER A 423 -40.37 -13.35 3.05
N LYS A 424 -39.41 -13.53 2.12
CA LYS A 424 -38.23 -14.39 2.27
C LYS A 424 -37.00 -13.54 2.60
N TYR A 425 -36.17 -14.01 3.54
CA TYR A 425 -34.91 -13.35 3.89
C TYR A 425 -33.87 -13.53 2.78
N THR A 426 -33.20 -12.45 2.39
CA THR A 426 -32.17 -12.45 1.32
C THR A 426 -31.00 -13.37 1.63
N TRP A 427 -30.61 -13.44 2.91
CA TRP A 427 -29.47 -14.22 3.38
C TRP A 427 -29.88 -15.52 4.11
N ASP A 428 -31.09 -16.04 3.85
CA ASP A 428 -31.46 -17.39 4.32
C ASP A 428 -30.68 -18.47 3.56
N ARG A 429 -30.83 -19.72 4.00
CA ARG A 429 -30.13 -20.87 3.42
C ARG A 429 -30.41 -20.98 1.91
N PRO A 430 -29.38 -21.11 1.05
CA PRO A 430 -29.53 -21.17 -0.40
C PRO A 430 -30.54 -22.20 -0.91
N ASP A 431 -30.72 -23.33 -0.20
CA ASP A 431 -31.73 -24.34 -0.57
C ASP A 431 -33.19 -23.83 -0.45
N LYS A 432 -33.44 -22.80 0.37
CA LYS A 432 -34.78 -22.23 0.60
C LYS A 432 -35.10 -21.02 -0.28
N VAL A 433 -34.07 -20.22 -0.59
CA VAL A 433 -34.22 -18.90 -1.22
C VAL A 433 -33.45 -18.76 -2.53
N GLY A 434 -32.55 -19.69 -2.83
CA GLY A 434 -31.72 -19.67 -4.03
C GLY A 434 -32.34 -20.35 -5.24
N SER A 435 -31.56 -20.35 -6.31
CA SER A 435 -31.86 -21.01 -7.59
C SER A 435 -30.80 -22.06 -7.90
N GLU A 436 -31.19 -23.14 -8.59
CA GLU A 436 -30.26 -24.16 -9.05
C GLU A 436 -29.21 -23.57 -10.02
N ALA A 437 -27.95 -23.93 -9.80
CA ALA A 437 -26.81 -23.58 -10.61
C ALA A 437 -25.88 -24.79 -10.78
N THR A 438 -24.92 -24.71 -11.71
CA THR A 438 -24.02 -25.82 -12.04
C THR A 438 -22.58 -25.35 -11.97
N PHE A 439 -21.72 -26.09 -11.25
CA PHE A 439 -20.28 -25.85 -11.24
C PHE A 439 -19.65 -26.26 -12.59
N PRO A 440 -18.43 -25.80 -12.91
CA PRO A 440 -17.74 -26.19 -14.15
C PRO A 440 -17.59 -27.71 -14.33
N ASN A 441 -17.55 -28.48 -13.24
CA ASN A 441 -17.46 -29.95 -13.27
C ASN A 441 -18.83 -30.66 -13.47
N GLY A 442 -19.92 -29.92 -13.67
CA GLY A 442 -21.28 -30.46 -13.85
C GLY A 442 -22.07 -30.71 -12.56
N THR A 443 -21.47 -30.51 -11.38
CA THR A 443 -22.16 -30.68 -10.09
C THR A 443 -23.17 -29.57 -9.89
N LYS A 444 -24.41 -29.93 -9.56
CA LYS A 444 -25.48 -28.99 -9.24
C LYS A 444 -25.39 -28.50 -7.80
N TYR A 445 -25.76 -27.24 -7.57
CA TYR A 445 -25.80 -26.61 -6.25
C TYR A 445 -26.85 -25.49 -6.24
N MET A 446 -27.19 -24.97 -5.06
CA MET A 446 -28.12 -23.86 -4.91
C MET A 446 -27.36 -22.55 -4.70
N ARG A 447 -27.66 -21.52 -5.49
CA ARG A 447 -27.08 -20.17 -5.35
C ARG A 447 -28.14 -19.21 -4.83
N GLY A 448 -27.88 -18.60 -3.67
CA GLY A 448 -28.72 -17.56 -3.08
C GLY A 448 -28.71 -16.25 -3.89
N PRO A 449 -29.60 -15.29 -3.55
CA PRO A 449 -29.62 -13.98 -4.17
C PRO A 449 -28.26 -13.27 -4.12
N GLY A 450 -27.84 -12.64 -5.22
CA GLY A 450 -26.60 -11.86 -5.28
C GLY A 450 -26.82 -10.45 -4.76
N VAL A 451 -25.95 -9.99 -3.85
CA VAL A 451 -25.95 -8.61 -3.33
C VAL A 451 -24.62 -7.96 -3.63
N GLY A 452 -24.66 -6.73 -4.16
CA GLY A 452 -23.48 -6.05 -4.65
C GLY A 452 -23.83 -4.75 -5.37
N THR A 453 -23.12 -4.47 -6.47
CA THR A 453 -23.23 -3.18 -7.16
C THR A 453 -23.00 -3.35 -8.66
N SER A 454 -23.82 -2.66 -9.48
CA SER A 454 -23.65 -2.58 -10.93
C SER A 454 -22.62 -1.55 -11.39
N ALA A 455 -22.10 -0.74 -10.46
CA ALA A 455 -21.12 0.31 -10.71
C ALA A 455 -19.89 0.08 -9.81
N PHE A 456 -19.24 -1.07 -9.98
CA PHE A 456 -18.05 -1.44 -9.21
C PHE A 456 -16.86 -0.61 -9.66
N LEU A 457 -16.58 -0.59 -10.96
CA LEU A 457 -15.54 0.23 -11.58
C LEU A 457 -15.89 0.46 -13.06
N THR A 458 -15.68 1.68 -13.57
CA THR A 458 -15.88 1.93 -15.01
C THR A 458 -14.80 1.21 -15.82
N HIS A 459 -15.10 0.82 -17.06
CA HIS A 459 -14.09 0.23 -17.95
C HIS A 459 -12.92 1.16 -18.26
N GLU A 460 -13.15 2.47 -18.23
CA GLU A 460 -12.10 3.46 -18.40
C GLU A 460 -11.10 3.42 -17.23
N ARG A 461 -11.59 3.42 -15.98
CA ARG A 461 -10.72 3.33 -14.79
C ARG A 461 -10.05 1.97 -14.66
N LEU A 462 -10.72 0.91 -15.10
CA LEU A 462 -10.12 -0.41 -15.20
C LEU A 462 -8.85 -0.39 -16.07
N ARG A 463 -8.79 0.45 -17.12
CA ARG A 463 -7.65 0.56 -18.03
C ARG A 463 -6.61 1.62 -17.62
N SER A 464 -6.86 2.41 -16.56
CA SER A 464 -6.01 3.58 -16.25
C SER A 464 -4.83 3.28 -15.33
N ARG A 465 -4.81 2.13 -14.67
CA ARG A 465 -3.76 1.69 -13.72
C ARG A 465 -3.42 0.22 -13.97
N ASN A 466 -2.74 -0.43 -13.02
CA ASN A 466 -2.31 -1.83 -13.13
C ASN A 466 -3.41 -2.82 -12.71
N PHE A 467 -4.69 -2.54 -12.96
CA PHE A 467 -5.75 -3.49 -12.63
C PHE A 467 -5.66 -4.73 -13.51
N ILE A 468 -5.52 -4.53 -14.84
CA ILE A 468 -5.19 -5.58 -15.79
C ILE A 468 -3.68 -5.57 -16.00
N LYS A 469 -3.00 -6.65 -15.61
CA LYS A 469 -1.55 -6.83 -15.77
C LYS A 469 -1.30 -8.28 -16.18
N GLU A 470 -0.42 -8.49 -17.15
CA GLU A 470 -0.22 -9.80 -17.80
C GLU A 470 -1.55 -10.42 -18.34
N ASP A 471 -2.45 -9.56 -18.85
CA ASP A 471 -3.81 -9.94 -19.26
C ASP A 471 -4.64 -10.68 -18.17
N GLY A 472 -4.27 -10.47 -16.91
CA GLY A 472 -4.92 -11.02 -15.73
C GLY A 472 -5.42 -9.94 -14.78
N VAL A 473 -6.44 -10.28 -14.01
CA VAL A 473 -6.93 -9.47 -12.88
C VAL A 473 -7.06 -10.32 -11.62
N TYR A 474 -6.79 -9.72 -10.47
CA TYR A 474 -6.96 -10.34 -9.16
C TYR A 474 -8.08 -9.67 -8.38
N ILE A 475 -9.05 -10.48 -7.93
CA ILE A 475 -10.06 -10.07 -6.98
C ILE A 475 -9.74 -10.72 -5.63
N LEU A 476 -9.35 -9.92 -4.65
CA LEU A 476 -9.07 -10.35 -3.29
C LEU A 476 -10.37 -10.38 -2.49
N LEU A 477 -10.58 -11.45 -1.72
CA LEU A 477 -11.84 -11.73 -1.04
C LEU A 477 -11.60 -11.99 0.44
N THR A 478 -12.35 -11.28 1.29
CA THR A 478 -12.41 -11.53 2.73
C THR A 478 -13.87 -11.67 3.13
N PHE A 479 -14.19 -12.64 3.98
CA PHE A 479 -15.55 -12.83 4.50
C PHE A 479 -15.47 -13.21 5.97
N GLU A 480 -15.84 -12.27 6.84
CA GLU A 480 -15.58 -12.32 8.28
C GLU A 480 -16.78 -11.85 9.12
N ASP A 481 -16.82 -12.30 10.37
CA ASP A 481 -17.87 -11.94 11.33
C ASP A 481 -17.60 -10.57 11.96
N ILE A 482 -18.53 -9.64 11.78
CA ILE A 482 -18.45 -8.30 12.36
C ILE A 482 -19.54 -8.04 13.41
N SER A 483 -20.16 -9.09 13.94
CA SER A 483 -21.24 -8.96 14.93
C SER A 483 -20.80 -8.27 16.22
N HIS A 484 -19.50 -8.35 16.54
CA HIS A 484 -18.89 -7.65 17.67
C HIS A 484 -18.98 -6.11 17.55
N LEU A 485 -19.23 -5.56 16.36
CA LEU A 485 -19.43 -4.12 16.14
C LEU A 485 -20.86 -3.65 16.46
N LEU A 486 -21.82 -4.56 16.70
CA LEU A 486 -23.19 -4.19 17.07
C LEU A 486 -23.25 -3.56 18.48
N VAL A 487 -22.36 -3.98 19.36
CA VAL A 487 -22.20 -3.43 20.71
C VAL A 487 -20.85 -2.72 20.74
N THR A 488 -20.83 -1.49 20.22
CA THR A 488 -19.69 -0.59 20.47
C THR A 488 -19.75 -0.17 21.94
N GLU A 489 -18.64 -0.24 22.67
CA GLU A 489 -18.57 0.23 24.06
C GLU A 489 -19.18 1.65 24.16
N PRO A 490 -19.95 1.95 25.23
CA PRO A 490 -20.53 3.27 25.37
C PRO A 490 -19.41 4.32 25.43
N SER A 491 -19.56 5.33 24.58
CA SER A 491 -18.89 6.64 24.63
C SER A 491 -18.23 6.89 25.98
N ILE A 492 -16.89 6.85 26.01
CA ILE A 492 -16.12 7.42 27.12
C ILE A 492 -16.62 8.85 27.26
N ARG A 493 -17.39 9.10 28.32
CA ARG A 493 -17.84 10.43 28.69
C ARG A 493 -16.59 11.31 28.69
N PRO A 494 -16.50 12.35 27.84
CA PRO A 494 -15.31 13.19 27.86
C PRO A 494 -15.14 13.71 29.29
N PRO A 495 -13.92 13.73 29.84
CA PRO A 495 -13.71 14.32 31.15
C PRO A 495 -14.27 15.74 31.08
N LEU A 496 -15.10 16.08 32.07
CA LEU A 496 -15.64 17.42 32.22
C LEU A 496 -14.45 18.37 32.25
N VAL A 497 -14.25 19.15 31.18
CA VAL A 497 -13.24 20.21 31.18
C VAL A 497 -13.80 21.29 32.08
N THR A 498 -13.46 21.22 33.37
CA THR A 498 -13.56 22.37 34.26
C THR A 498 -12.70 23.47 33.68
N THR A 499 -13.35 24.56 33.27
CA THR A 499 -12.75 25.85 32.94
C THR A 499 -11.94 26.34 34.13
N THR A 500 -10.69 25.90 34.20
CA THR A 500 -9.68 26.56 35.01
C THR A 500 -9.04 27.61 34.11
N ASN A 501 -9.01 28.85 34.61
CA ASN A 501 -8.31 29.96 33.97
C ASN A 501 -6.91 29.49 33.56
N VAL A 502 -6.73 29.29 32.25
CA VAL A 502 -5.43 28.97 31.66
C VAL A 502 -4.58 30.23 31.81
N PRO A 503 -3.44 30.18 32.51
CA PRO A 503 -2.49 31.29 32.47
C PRO A 503 -2.08 31.50 31.02
N VAL A 504 -2.13 32.75 30.54
CA VAL A 504 -1.63 33.08 29.21
C VAL A 504 -0.12 32.79 29.20
N PHE A 505 0.29 31.74 28.51
CA PHE A 505 1.70 31.38 28.33
C PHE A 505 2.15 31.90 26.95
N CYS A 506 3.31 32.59 26.93
CA CYS A 506 3.83 33.41 25.83
C CYS A 506 3.09 34.76 25.55
N PRO A 507 2.79 35.63 26.54
CA PRO A 507 2.08 36.89 26.23
C PRO A 507 2.81 37.87 25.31
N ASP A 508 4.13 37.74 25.11
CA ASP A 508 4.94 38.72 24.36
C ASP A 508 6.03 38.10 23.47
N ASN A 509 5.89 36.81 23.09
CA ASN A 509 6.91 36.02 22.36
C ASN A 509 8.38 36.34 22.76
N PRO A 510 8.92 35.76 23.85
CA PRO A 510 10.26 36.09 24.38
C PRO A 510 11.43 35.62 23.50
N CYS A 511 11.13 35.13 22.29
CA CYS A 511 12.08 34.57 21.35
C CYS A 511 12.62 35.66 20.43
N GLU A 512 13.92 35.63 20.18
CA GLU A 512 14.62 36.57 19.32
C GLU A 512 14.67 36.03 17.87
N ASN A 513 15.01 36.91 16.92
CA ASN A 513 15.26 36.56 15.51
C ASN A 513 14.11 35.76 14.85
N ASP A 514 12.87 36.24 15.02
CA ASP A 514 11.65 35.60 14.52
C ASP A 514 11.41 34.17 15.06
N GLY A 515 12.03 33.84 16.20
CA GLY A 515 11.74 32.63 16.93
C GLY A 515 10.28 32.59 17.38
N VAL A 516 9.68 31.40 17.35
CA VAL A 516 8.28 31.20 17.75
C VAL A 516 8.23 30.52 19.12
N CYS A 517 7.62 31.17 20.11
CA CYS A 517 7.36 30.56 21.42
C CYS A 517 6.32 29.45 21.28
N VAL A 518 6.70 28.21 21.60
CA VAL A 518 5.80 27.06 21.59
C VAL A 518 5.82 26.32 22.92
N MET A 519 4.71 25.66 23.25
CA MET A 519 4.59 24.87 24.46
C MET A 519 4.98 23.42 24.19
N VAL A 520 6.00 22.93 24.90
CA VAL A 520 6.38 21.51 24.90
C VAL A 520 6.32 21.02 26.34
N LYS A 521 5.52 19.98 26.62
CA LYS A 521 5.41 19.36 27.96
C LYS A 521 5.17 20.36 29.12
N ARG A 522 4.35 21.39 28.91
CA ARG A 522 4.02 22.48 29.87
C ARG A 522 5.16 23.46 30.18
N THR A 523 6.22 23.50 29.36
CA THR A 523 7.28 24.53 29.41
C THR A 523 7.31 25.34 28.11
N SER A 524 7.54 26.65 28.19
CA SER A 524 7.71 27.53 27.03
C SER A 524 9.11 27.37 26.44
N VAL A 525 9.20 27.07 25.15
CA VAL A 525 10.47 26.88 24.44
C VAL A 525 10.43 27.67 23.13
N CYS A 526 11.53 28.33 22.77
CA CYS A 526 11.65 29.03 21.50
C CYS A 526 12.01 28.08 20.36
N ARG A 527 11.28 28.16 19.25
CA ARG A 527 11.61 27.48 17.98
C ARG A 527 12.27 28.46 17.05
N CYS A 528 13.52 28.18 16.75
CA CYS A 528 14.36 29.08 15.98
C CYS A 528 14.20 28.84 14.49
N PRO A 529 14.10 29.90 13.67
CA PRO A 529 14.00 29.75 12.23
C PRO A 529 15.31 29.23 11.66
N ALA A 530 15.19 28.45 10.58
CA ALA A 530 16.29 27.93 9.79
C ALA A 530 15.95 27.98 8.31
N GLY A 531 16.95 28.24 7.48
CA GLY A 531 16.89 28.17 6.02
C GLY A 531 17.98 27.25 5.48
N ASP A 532 18.11 27.17 4.15
CA ASP A 532 18.95 26.17 3.47
C ASP A 532 20.42 26.14 3.93
N ASN A 533 20.98 27.27 4.36
CA ASN A 533 22.41 27.41 4.72
C ASN A 533 22.66 28.18 6.03
N TRP A 534 21.62 28.39 6.84
CA TRP A 534 21.72 29.09 8.13
C TRP A 534 20.62 28.67 9.08
N TRP A 535 20.87 28.79 10.39
CA TRP A 535 19.87 28.55 11.42
C TRP A 535 20.12 29.46 12.62
N TYR A 536 19.07 29.81 13.36
CA TYR A 536 19.26 30.33 14.72
C TYR A 536 19.23 29.19 15.75
N MET A 537 19.95 29.36 16.85
CA MET A 537 20.08 28.40 17.94
C MET A 537 20.28 29.14 19.28
N GLY A 538 20.10 28.42 20.39
CA GLY A 538 20.08 29.01 21.73
C GLY A 538 18.70 28.90 22.37
N GLU A 539 18.58 29.18 23.66
CA GLU A 539 17.31 29.05 24.39
C GLU A 539 16.25 30.05 23.91
N LYS A 540 16.69 31.18 23.34
CA LYS A 540 15.83 32.23 22.77
C LYS A 540 16.09 32.48 21.29
N CYS A 541 16.84 31.63 20.61
CA CYS A 541 17.25 31.83 19.21
C CYS A 541 18.23 32.99 19.01
N GLU A 542 19.03 33.29 20.01
CA GLU A 542 19.93 34.44 20.04
C GLU A 542 21.22 34.26 19.22
N ARG A 543 21.54 33.03 18.77
CA ARG A 543 22.80 32.73 18.05
C ARG A 543 22.52 32.28 16.63
N LYS A 544 23.23 32.83 15.65
CA LYS A 544 23.16 32.40 14.25
C LYS A 544 24.27 31.39 13.95
N GLY A 545 23.93 30.31 13.23
CA GLY A 545 24.88 29.37 12.63
C GLY A 545 24.74 29.39 11.10
N SER A 546 25.82 29.08 10.40
CA SER A 546 25.82 28.91 8.94
C SER A 546 26.83 27.84 8.50
N THR A 547 26.53 27.16 7.39
CA THR A 547 27.44 26.20 6.73
C THR A 547 28.78 26.83 6.33
N ARG A 548 28.84 28.16 6.19
CA ARG A 548 30.07 28.92 5.88
C ARG A 548 31.04 29.05 7.07
N GLU A 549 30.55 28.94 8.30
CA GLU A 549 31.41 28.98 9.50
C GLU A 549 31.98 27.60 9.85
N ASN A 550 31.21 26.53 9.60
CA ASN A 550 31.69 25.15 9.78
C ASN A 550 32.79 24.77 8.77
N THR A 551 32.80 25.38 7.59
CA THR A 551 33.87 25.17 6.59
C THR A 551 35.20 25.82 7.01
N VAL A 552 35.19 26.91 7.76
CA VAL A 552 36.44 27.54 8.27
C VAL A 552 37.10 26.69 9.35
N ILE A 553 36.31 26.02 10.20
CA ILE A 553 36.84 25.13 11.25
C ILE A 553 37.37 23.82 10.63
N ALA A 554 36.66 23.24 9.65
CA ALA A 554 37.08 21.99 8.98
C ALA A 554 38.36 22.13 8.12
N VAL A 555 38.61 23.31 7.55
CA VAL A 555 39.81 23.57 6.73
C VAL A 555 41.07 23.74 7.60
N SER A 556 40.97 24.27 8.83
CA SER A 556 42.13 24.38 9.73
C SER A 556 42.65 23.01 10.21
N SER A 557 41.74 22.05 10.44
CA SER A 557 42.05 20.71 10.93
C SER A 557 42.76 19.86 9.86
N THR A 558 42.38 20.00 8.59
CA THR A 558 42.93 19.21 7.48
C THR A 558 44.32 19.67 7.06
N ILE A 559 44.62 20.97 7.10
CA ILE A 559 45.97 21.49 6.83
C ILE A 559 46.96 20.99 7.87
N THR A 560 46.58 20.96 9.15
CA THR A 560 47.45 20.51 10.24
C THR A 560 47.80 19.02 10.11
N VAL A 561 46.82 18.18 9.74
CA VAL A 561 47.04 16.74 9.51
C VAL A 561 47.91 16.51 8.27
N PHE A 562 47.72 17.27 7.19
CA PHE A 562 48.56 17.17 5.99
C PHE A 562 50.01 17.56 6.27
N VAL A 563 50.25 18.63 7.04
CA VAL A 563 51.60 19.05 7.41
C VAL A 563 52.29 18.01 8.29
N VAL A 564 51.58 17.42 9.26
CA VAL A 564 52.14 16.34 10.11
C VAL A 564 52.45 15.09 9.27
N MET A 565 51.55 14.67 8.38
CA MET A 565 51.79 13.54 7.47
C MET A 565 53.00 13.78 6.56
N LEU A 566 53.16 15.00 6.03
CA LEU A 566 54.30 15.37 5.20
C LEU A 566 55.61 15.33 5.99
N ILE A 567 55.62 15.84 7.23
CA ILE A 567 56.78 15.78 8.13
C ILE A 567 57.13 14.32 8.46
N VAL A 568 56.15 13.47 8.76
CA VAL A 568 56.36 12.04 9.01
C VAL A 568 56.93 11.34 7.76
N THR A 569 56.44 11.67 6.57
CA THR A 569 56.92 11.04 5.33
C THR A 569 58.34 11.48 5.00
N ILE A 570 58.66 12.77 5.16
CA ILE A 570 60.01 13.30 4.96
C ILE A 570 60.98 12.73 5.99
N THR A 571 60.62 12.68 7.28
CA THR A 571 61.48 12.10 8.32
C THR A 571 61.69 10.60 8.10
N THR A 572 60.65 9.86 7.69
CA THR A 572 60.77 8.44 7.34
C THR A 572 61.70 8.25 6.14
N ALA A 573 61.58 9.06 5.10
CA ALA A 573 62.45 9.01 3.93
C ALA A 573 63.91 9.37 4.27
N VAL A 574 64.15 10.37 5.13
CA VAL A 574 65.50 10.73 5.59
C VAL A 574 66.09 9.62 6.47
N CYS A 575 65.31 9.03 7.37
CA CYS A 575 65.73 7.89 8.20
C CYS A 575 66.08 6.68 7.33
N LEU A 576 65.26 6.35 6.32
CA LEU A 576 65.54 5.27 5.38
C LEU A 576 66.79 5.56 4.56
N LYS A 577 66.99 6.79 4.09
CA LYS A 577 68.21 7.20 3.35
C LYS A 577 69.45 7.12 4.24
N LYS A 578 69.36 7.49 5.52
CA LYS A 578 70.46 7.40 6.49
C LYS A 578 70.80 5.94 6.82
N LYS A 579 69.78 5.09 6.97
CA LYS A 579 69.93 3.63 7.17
C LYS A 579 70.54 2.95 5.94
N TYR A 580 70.17 3.38 4.74
CA TYR A 580 70.76 2.89 3.49
C TYR A 580 72.22 3.34 3.32
N LYS A 581 72.57 4.55 3.78
CA LYS A 581 73.96 5.06 3.75
C LYS A 581 74.86 4.33 4.76
N GLN A 582 74.37 4.10 5.99
CA GLN A 582 75.07 3.28 7.00
C GLN A 582 75.20 1.81 6.59
N GLY A 583 74.21 1.25 5.88
CA GLY A 583 74.29 -0.11 5.32
C GLY A 583 75.29 -0.25 4.17
N LYS A 584 75.66 0.86 3.50
CA LYS A 584 76.66 0.88 2.44
C LYS A 584 78.08 1.06 3.01
N GLU A 585 78.26 1.90 4.03
CA GLU A 585 79.53 2.05 4.77
C GLU A 585 79.91 0.76 5.55
N ASN A 586 78.94 0.02 6.11
CA ASN A 586 79.19 -1.29 6.74
C ASN A 586 79.47 -2.43 5.76
N LYS A 587 79.21 -2.24 4.45
CA LYS A 587 79.57 -3.23 3.40
C LYS A 587 80.91 -2.95 2.74
N GLU A 588 81.43 -1.73 2.84
CA GLU A 588 82.79 -1.37 2.38
C GLU A 588 83.86 -1.54 3.48
N GLY A 589 83.46 -1.65 4.76
CA GLY A 589 84.36 -1.93 5.89
C GLY A 589 84.59 -3.42 6.22
N LEU A 590 84.00 -4.37 5.47
CA LEU A 590 84.16 -5.81 5.68
C LEU A 590 85.06 -6.52 4.66
N THR A 591 85.83 -5.75 3.87
CA THR A 591 86.78 -6.25 2.87
C THR A 591 88.14 -5.56 2.95
N LEU A 592 88.67 -5.33 4.16
CA LEU A 592 90.07 -4.93 4.40
C LEU A 592 90.40 -5.09 5.90
N GLU A 593 90.80 -6.29 6.31
CA GLU A 593 91.89 -6.54 7.28
C GLU A 593 92.15 -8.06 7.35
N GLU A 594 93.45 -8.38 7.41
CA GLU A 594 94.11 -9.70 7.41
C GLU A 594 93.84 -10.56 8.65
#